data_AF-A0A7L0JH14-F1
#
_entry.id   AF-A0A7L0JH14-F1
#
_cell.length_a   1.000
_cell.length_b   1.000
_cell.length_c   1.000
_cell.angle_alpha   90.00
_cell.angle_beta   90.00
_cell.angle_gamma   90.00
#
_symmetry.space_group_name_H-M   'P 1'
#
loop_
_entity.id
_entity.type
_entity.pdbx_description
1 polymer ?
#
loop_
_entity_poly.entity_id
_entity_poly.type
_entity_poly.pdbx_seq_one_letter_code
_entity_poly.pdbx_strand_id
1 'polypeptide(L)'
;QITSRLADVFNQRCEVNRRASVSGCVINTCGWVKSSGYQALVHAASAFEVDVVAVLDQERLYNELKRDLPHFVRTVLLPKSGGVVERSKDFRRECRDERIREYFYGFRGCFYPHAFDVKFSDVKIYKVGAPTIPDSCLPLGMSQEDNQLKLVPVTPGRDMVHHLLSVSTADGPDDNISETSVAGFIVVTGVDLERQVFTVLSPAPRPLPKNFLLIMDIRFMDLK
;
A
#
# COMPACT_ATOMS: atom_id res chain seq x y z
N GLN A 1 1.95 -2.04 -12.08
CA GLN A 1 3.12 -2.44 -11.29
C GLN A 1 2.71 -3.16 -10.00
N ILE A 2 2.31 -2.48 -8.91
CA ILE A 2 1.96 -3.17 -7.63
C ILE A 2 0.83 -4.21 -7.80
N THR A 3 -0.25 -3.88 -8.51
CA THR A 3 -1.36 -4.82 -8.77
C THR A 3 -0.91 -6.08 -9.51
N SER A 4 -0.07 -5.91 -10.53
CA SER A 4 0.51 -7.01 -11.32
C SER A 4 1.38 -7.89 -10.45
N ARG A 5 2.28 -7.26 -9.66
CA ARG A 5 3.15 -7.97 -8.73
C ARG A 5 2.36 -8.76 -7.68
N LEU A 6 1.26 -8.21 -7.18
CA LEU A 6 0.39 -8.90 -6.23
C LEU A 6 -0.28 -10.12 -6.88
N ALA A 7 -0.73 -10.00 -8.14
CA ALA A 7 -1.28 -11.13 -8.88
C ALA A 7 -0.23 -12.23 -9.12
N ASP A 8 1.00 -11.87 -9.48
CA ASP A 8 2.09 -12.83 -9.66
C ASP A 8 2.38 -13.62 -8.36
N VAL A 9 2.46 -12.92 -7.22
CA VAL A 9 2.68 -13.55 -5.91
C VAL A 9 1.49 -14.43 -5.51
N PHE A 10 0.27 -14.02 -5.84
CA PHE A 10 -0.91 -14.85 -5.65
C PHE A 10 -0.84 -16.14 -6.48
N ASN A 11 -0.47 -16.06 -7.75
CA ASN A 11 -0.31 -17.23 -8.63
C ASN A 11 0.76 -18.19 -8.11
N GLN A 12 1.92 -17.67 -7.69
CA GLN A 12 2.96 -18.47 -7.04
C GLN A 12 2.45 -19.18 -5.78
N ARG A 13 1.59 -18.51 -4.99
CA ARG A 13 0.97 -19.13 -3.82
C ARG A 13 0.00 -20.25 -4.20
N CYS A 14 -0.75 -20.09 -5.29
CA CYS A 14 -1.68 -21.10 -5.80
C CYS A 14 -0.95 -22.35 -6.31
N GLU A 15 0.21 -22.20 -6.95
CA GLU A 15 1.04 -23.33 -7.42
C GLU A 15 1.45 -24.26 -6.28
N VAL A 16 1.80 -23.71 -5.11
CA VAL A 16 2.27 -24.48 -3.94
C VAL A 16 1.16 -24.82 -2.94
N ASN A 17 -0.03 -24.23 -3.07
CA ASN A 17 -1.14 -24.43 -2.15
C ASN A 17 -2.44 -24.76 -2.90
N ARG A 18 -2.70 -26.07 -3.04
CA ARG A 18 -3.91 -26.59 -3.69
C ARG A 18 -5.21 -26.02 -3.11
N ARG A 19 -5.30 -25.81 -1.79
CA ARG A 19 -6.52 -25.25 -1.18
C ARG A 19 -6.76 -23.81 -1.65
N ALA A 20 -5.71 -22.99 -1.66
CA ALA A 20 -5.80 -21.61 -2.15
C ALA A 20 -6.15 -21.58 -3.65
N SER A 21 -5.51 -22.44 -4.45
CA SER A 21 -5.78 -22.56 -5.89
C SER A 21 -7.25 -22.88 -6.19
N VAL A 22 -7.84 -23.89 -5.55
CA VAL A 22 -9.24 -24.26 -5.83
C VAL A 22 -10.26 -23.28 -5.24
N SER A 23 -9.90 -22.54 -4.19
CA SER A 23 -10.79 -21.54 -3.58
C SER A 23 -10.87 -20.24 -4.38
N GLY A 24 -9.87 -19.93 -5.20
CA GLY A 24 -9.76 -18.66 -5.92
C GLY A 24 -9.54 -17.47 -4.98
N CYS A 25 -9.86 -16.26 -5.45
CA CYS A 25 -9.76 -15.04 -4.67
C CYS A 25 -10.98 -14.12 -4.86
N VAL A 26 -11.20 -13.23 -3.87
CA VAL A 26 -12.19 -12.15 -3.96
C VAL A 26 -11.43 -10.83 -3.87
N ILE A 27 -11.55 -10.02 -4.92
CA ILE A 27 -10.79 -8.78 -5.06
C ILE A 27 -11.73 -7.60 -4.79
N ASN A 28 -11.45 -6.86 -3.72
CA ASN A 28 -12.15 -5.61 -3.41
C ASN A 28 -11.36 -4.42 -3.97
N THR A 29 -11.97 -3.64 -4.87
CA THR A 29 -11.34 -2.48 -5.52
C THR A 29 -11.66 -1.17 -4.81
N CYS A 30 -10.97 -0.09 -5.18
CA CYS A 30 -11.34 1.25 -4.72
C CYS A 30 -12.56 1.80 -5.50
N GLY A 31 -13.21 2.83 -4.96
CA GLY A 31 -14.38 3.47 -5.57
C GLY A 31 -14.07 4.45 -6.71
N TRP A 32 -12.84 4.48 -7.22
CA TRP A 32 -12.45 5.38 -8.30
C TRP A 32 -12.70 4.73 -9.66
N VAL A 33 -13.83 5.07 -10.28
CA VAL A 33 -14.36 4.35 -11.46
C VAL A 33 -14.24 5.12 -12.77
N LYS A 34 -13.62 6.31 -12.78
CA LYS A 34 -13.54 7.20 -13.95
C LYS A 34 -12.10 7.36 -14.41
N SER A 35 -11.91 7.55 -15.72
CA SER A 35 -10.61 7.87 -16.34
C SER A 35 -9.52 6.85 -15.95
N SER A 36 -8.42 7.28 -15.34
CA SER A 36 -7.36 6.38 -14.86
C SER A 36 -7.84 5.37 -13.81
N GLY A 37 -8.87 5.69 -13.03
CA GLY A 37 -9.52 4.73 -12.13
C GLY A 37 -10.17 3.57 -12.90
N TYR A 38 -10.83 3.86 -14.03
CA TYR A 38 -11.36 2.82 -14.90
C TYR A 38 -10.26 1.94 -15.49
N GLN A 39 -9.17 2.56 -15.98
CA GLN A 39 -8.01 1.83 -16.49
C GLN A 39 -7.39 0.93 -15.41
N ALA A 40 -7.36 1.38 -14.16
CA ALA A 40 -6.89 0.56 -13.04
C ALA A 40 -7.81 -0.65 -12.77
N LEU A 41 -9.12 -0.52 -12.94
CA LEU A 41 -10.07 -1.64 -12.82
C LEU A 41 -9.86 -2.67 -13.93
N VAL A 42 -9.73 -2.23 -15.18
CA VAL A 42 -9.46 -3.09 -16.33
C VAL A 42 -8.12 -3.82 -16.17
N HIS A 43 -7.08 -3.09 -15.75
CA HIS A 43 -5.78 -3.68 -15.46
C HIS A 43 -5.84 -4.69 -14.31
N ALA A 44 -6.58 -4.41 -13.23
CA ALA A 44 -6.75 -5.37 -12.14
C ALA A 44 -7.48 -6.64 -12.58
N ALA A 45 -8.54 -6.51 -13.38
CA ALA A 45 -9.26 -7.65 -13.94
C ALA A 45 -8.36 -8.52 -14.84
N SER A 46 -7.52 -7.87 -15.66
CA SER A 46 -6.55 -8.54 -16.53
C SER A 46 -5.44 -9.22 -15.73
N ALA A 47 -4.80 -8.52 -14.80
CA ALA A 47 -3.67 -9.01 -14.01
C ALA A 47 -4.04 -10.24 -13.16
N PHE A 48 -5.24 -10.25 -12.59
CA PHE A 48 -5.74 -11.37 -11.79
C PHE A 48 -6.52 -12.41 -12.60
N GLU A 49 -6.61 -12.26 -13.93
CA GLU A 49 -7.29 -13.19 -14.83
C GLU A 49 -8.71 -13.55 -14.34
N VAL A 50 -9.49 -12.53 -13.98
CA VAL A 50 -10.76 -12.75 -13.26
C VAL A 50 -11.83 -13.42 -14.14
N ASP A 51 -12.55 -14.39 -13.58
CA ASP A 51 -13.68 -15.05 -14.26
C ASP A 51 -14.99 -14.26 -14.15
N VAL A 52 -15.18 -13.53 -13.04
CA VAL A 52 -16.44 -12.85 -12.70
C VAL A 52 -16.16 -11.46 -12.19
N VAL A 53 -16.90 -10.48 -12.72
CA VAL A 53 -16.86 -9.09 -12.27
C VAL A 53 -18.23 -8.66 -11.79
N ALA A 54 -18.33 -8.33 -10.50
CA ALA A 54 -19.57 -7.84 -9.88
C ALA A 54 -19.55 -6.31 -9.77
N VAL A 55 -20.46 -5.65 -10.48
CA VAL A 55 -20.64 -4.20 -10.47
C VAL A 55 -21.83 -3.85 -9.57
N LEU A 56 -21.60 -3.02 -8.56
CA LEU A 56 -22.61 -2.62 -7.59
C LEU A 56 -23.21 -1.25 -7.97
N ASP A 57 -24.52 -1.22 -8.22
CA ASP A 57 -25.33 0.01 -8.35
C ASP A 57 -24.76 1.05 -9.34
N GLN A 58 -24.14 0.59 -10.44
CA GLN A 58 -23.53 1.49 -11.44
C GLN A 58 -23.63 0.95 -12.87
N GLU A 59 -24.75 1.24 -13.53
CA GLU A 59 -25.06 0.73 -14.88
C GLU A 59 -24.05 1.17 -15.95
N ARG A 60 -23.60 2.43 -15.88
CA ARG A 60 -22.61 2.94 -16.84
C ARG A 60 -21.31 2.15 -16.78
N LEU A 61 -20.79 1.91 -15.58
CA LEU A 61 -19.57 1.14 -15.37
C LEU A 61 -19.76 -0.32 -15.82
N TYR A 62 -20.92 -0.91 -15.53
CA TYR A 62 -21.27 -2.25 -15.99
C TYR A 62 -21.22 -2.35 -17.52
N ASN A 63 -21.81 -1.40 -18.23
CA ASN A 63 -21.82 -1.40 -19.70
C ASN A 63 -20.41 -1.18 -20.28
N GLU A 64 -19.62 -0.29 -19.68
CA GLU A 64 -18.22 -0.06 -20.07
C GLU A 64 -17.39 -1.34 -19.87
N LEU A 65 -17.43 -1.97 -18.69
CA LEU A 65 -16.70 -3.20 -18.39
C LEU A 65 -17.16 -4.38 -19.24
N LYS A 66 -18.47 -4.52 -19.48
CA LYS A 66 -19.01 -5.58 -20.34
C LYS A 66 -18.55 -5.46 -21.79
N ARG A 67 -18.31 -4.23 -22.27
CA ARG A 67 -17.80 -3.97 -23.62
C ARG A 67 -16.30 -4.25 -23.72
N ASP A 68 -15.53 -3.83 -22.70
CA ASP A 68 -14.07 -3.79 -22.77
C ASP A 68 -13.38 -5.05 -22.21
N LEU A 69 -14.05 -5.83 -21.35
CA LEU A 69 -13.52 -7.10 -20.86
C LEU A 69 -13.74 -8.25 -21.86
N PRO A 70 -12.88 -9.28 -21.85
CA PRO A 70 -13.04 -10.45 -22.69
C PRO A 70 -14.41 -11.14 -22.48
N HIS A 71 -14.97 -11.71 -23.54
CA HIS A 71 -16.31 -12.32 -23.50
C HIS A 71 -16.46 -13.49 -22.53
N PHE A 72 -15.37 -14.15 -22.13
CA PHE A 72 -15.41 -15.22 -21.13
C PHE A 72 -15.59 -14.68 -19.71
N VAL A 73 -15.27 -13.40 -19.46
CA VAL A 73 -15.43 -12.77 -18.15
C VAL A 73 -16.91 -12.45 -17.93
N ARG A 74 -17.50 -13.07 -16.91
CA ARG A 74 -18.91 -12.88 -16.57
C ARG A 74 -19.09 -11.59 -15.77
N THR A 75 -19.53 -10.54 -16.44
CA THR A 75 -19.90 -9.28 -15.77
C THR A 75 -21.36 -9.33 -15.28
N VAL A 76 -21.59 -9.06 -14.00
CA VAL A 76 -22.92 -9.01 -13.38
C VAL A 76 -23.18 -7.65 -12.74
N LEU A 77 -24.37 -7.10 -12.95
CA LEU A 77 -24.85 -5.91 -12.27
C LEU A 77 -25.70 -6.32 -11.07
N LEU A 78 -25.39 -5.78 -9.89
CA LEU A 78 -26.10 -6.08 -8.65
C LEU A 78 -26.59 -4.78 -7.99
N PRO A 79 -27.79 -4.78 -7.39
CA PRO A 79 -28.26 -3.64 -6.61
C PRO A 79 -27.46 -3.50 -5.31
N LYS A 80 -27.28 -2.27 -4.83
CA LYS A 80 -26.80 -2.06 -3.46
C LYS A 80 -27.86 -2.48 -2.45
N SER A 81 -27.43 -2.97 -1.30
CA SER A 81 -28.34 -3.17 -0.17
C SER A 81 -28.89 -1.83 0.32
N GLY A 82 -30.18 -1.79 0.67
CA GLY A 82 -30.84 -0.59 1.22
C GLY A 82 -30.28 -0.12 2.56
N GLY A 83 -29.52 -0.97 3.25
CA GLY A 83 -28.82 -0.61 4.50
C GLY A 83 -27.46 0.06 4.28
N VAL A 84 -27.01 0.24 3.04
CA VAL A 84 -25.73 0.91 2.74
C VAL A 84 -25.90 2.41 2.94
N VAL A 85 -25.09 2.98 3.84
CA VAL A 85 -25.07 4.41 4.13
C VAL A 85 -23.82 5.05 3.53
N GLU A 86 -23.99 6.24 2.96
CA GLU A 86 -22.86 7.02 2.46
C GLU A 86 -21.96 7.47 3.61
N ARG A 87 -20.65 7.25 3.45
CA ARG A 87 -19.64 7.62 4.45
C ARG A 87 -19.00 8.95 4.10
N SER A 88 -19.00 9.89 5.05
CA SER A 88 -18.32 11.18 4.92
C SER A 88 -16.80 11.02 4.79
N LYS A 89 -16.12 12.10 4.36
CA LYS A 89 -14.64 12.12 4.30
C LYS A 89 -14.02 11.96 5.69
N ASP A 90 -14.64 12.55 6.70
CA ASP A 90 -14.16 12.50 8.08
C ASP A 90 -14.31 11.10 8.66
N PHE A 91 -15.46 10.45 8.46
CA PHE A 91 -15.65 9.04 8.85
C PHE A 91 -14.58 8.13 8.22
N ARG A 92 -14.25 8.33 6.94
CA ARG A 92 -13.19 7.54 6.28
C ARG A 92 -11.80 7.85 6.84
N ARG A 93 -11.55 9.07 7.33
CA ARG A 93 -10.30 9.44 7.98
C ARG A 93 -10.19 8.75 9.33
N GLU A 94 -11.22 8.89 10.16
CA GLU A 94 -11.31 8.23 11.48
C GLU A 94 -11.14 6.71 11.36
N CYS A 95 -11.83 6.05 10.42
CA CYS A 95 -11.66 4.63 10.20
C CYS A 95 -10.23 4.25 9.76
N ARG A 96 -9.51 5.10 9.00
CA ARG A 96 -8.10 4.82 8.67
C ARG A 96 -7.23 4.89 9.92
N ASP A 97 -7.44 5.89 10.77
CA ASP A 97 -6.69 6.05 12.01
C ASP A 97 -6.97 4.89 12.98
N GLU A 98 -8.22 4.43 13.06
CA GLU A 98 -8.61 3.22 13.81
C GLU A 98 -7.95 1.95 13.28
N ARG A 99 -7.88 1.76 11.95
CA ARG A 99 -7.19 0.60 11.36
C ARG A 99 -5.69 0.60 11.66
N ILE A 100 -5.04 1.77 11.66
CA ILE A 100 -3.63 1.88 12.04
C ILE A 100 -3.47 1.55 13.54
N ARG A 101 -4.33 2.09 14.40
CA ARG A 101 -4.32 1.76 15.83
C ARG A 101 -4.51 0.26 16.07
N GLU A 102 -5.48 -0.35 15.39
CA GLU A 102 -5.78 -1.78 15.47
C GLU A 102 -4.59 -2.64 15.02
N TYR A 103 -3.80 -2.19 14.04
CA TYR A 103 -2.58 -2.90 13.64
C TYR A 103 -1.56 -3.02 14.78
N PHE A 104 -1.36 -1.94 15.57
CA PHE A 104 -0.39 -1.95 16.68
C PHE A 104 -0.95 -2.52 17.99
N TYR A 105 -2.21 -2.25 18.30
CA TYR A 105 -2.83 -2.56 19.59
C TYR A 105 -3.82 -3.74 19.52
N GLY A 106 -4.18 -4.20 18.33
CA GLY A 106 -5.19 -5.25 18.13
C GLY A 106 -6.62 -4.73 18.29
N PHE A 107 -7.59 -5.50 17.78
CA PHE A 107 -9.00 -5.14 17.75
C PHE A 107 -9.61 -4.83 19.14
N ARG A 108 -9.06 -5.46 20.20
CA ARG A 108 -9.48 -5.26 21.59
C ARG A 108 -8.37 -4.72 22.49
N GLY A 109 -7.31 -4.13 21.94
CA GLY A 109 -6.17 -3.71 22.75
C GLY A 109 -5.37 -4.90 23.30
N CYS A 110 -5.41 -6.06 22.64
CA CYS A 110 -4.75 -7.28 23.09
C CYS A 110 -3.28 -7.39 22.67
N PHE A 111 -2.79 -6.46 21.83
CA PHE A 111 -1.38 -6.39 21.46
C PHE A 111 -0.66 -5.29 22.24
N TYR A 112 0.60 -5.56 22.57
CA TYR A 112 1.47 -4.66 23.33
C TYR A 112 2.64 -4.26 22.43
N PRO A 113 2.53 -3.15 21.68
CA PRO A 113 3.61 -2.72 20.79
C PRO A 113 4.82 -2.27 21.60
N HIS A 114 5.99 -2.34 20.97
CA HIS A 114 7.28 -2.03 21.55
C HIS A 114 7.76 -0.66 21.10
N ALA A 115 8.30 0.11 22.06
CA ALA A 115 8.99 1.37 21.78
C ALA A 115 10.50 1.19 21.98
N PHE A 116 11.29 1.54 20.97
CA PHE A 116 12.76 1.49 21.06
C PHE A 116 13.44 2.43 20.07
N ASP A 117 14.69 2.77 20.37
CA ASP A 117 15.55 3.60 19.52
C ASP A 117 16.19 2.77 18.39
N VAL A 118 16.23 3.33 17.19
CA VAL A 118 16.91 2.80 16.01
C VAL A 118 17.91 3.83 15.52
N LYS A 119 19.16 3.43 15.28
CA LYS A 119 20.20 4.35 14.78
C LYS A 119 20.00 4.64 13.30
N PHE A 120 20.32 5.86 12.89
CA PHE A 120 20.28 6.25 11.48
C PHE A 120 21.22 5.41 10.61
N SER A 121 22.34 4.95 11.18
CA SER A 121 23.32 4.08 10.51
C SER A 121 22.81 2.69 10.21
N ASP A 122 21.81 2.21 10.95
CA ASP A 122 21.37 0.82 10.91
C ASP A 122 20.32 0.58 9.83
N VAL A 123 19.79 1.66 9.21
CA VAL A 123 18.71 1.60 8.24
C VAL A 123 18.98 2.49 7.02
N LYS A 124 18.31 2.16 5.91
CA LYS A 124 18.24 2.99 4.71
C LYS A 124 16.79 3.35 4.45
N ILE A 125 16.50 4.65 4.35
CA ILE A 125 15.14 5.16 4.21
C ILE A 125 14.95 5.71 2.82
N TYR A 126 13.86 5.34 2.16
CA TYR A 126 13.50 5.79 0.83
C TYR A 126 12.08 6.32 0.79
N LYS A 127 11.80 7.22 -0.15
CA LYS A 127 10.46 7.66 -0.52
C LYS A 127 10.20 7.28 -1.97
N VAL A 128 9.01 6.75 -2.25
CA VAL A 128 8.56 6.53 -3.63
C VAL A 128 8.07 7.86 -4.19
N GLY A 129 8.57 8.22 -5.36
CA GLY A 129 8.27 9.46 -6.05
C GLY A 129 9.31 10.53 -5.74
N ALA A 130 10.00 10.95 -6.80
CA ALA A 130 10.88 12.11 -6.73
C ALA A 130 10.06 13.40 -6.71
N PRO A 131 10.64 14.51 -6.19
CA PRO A 131 9.99 15.81 -6.20
C PRO A 131 9.52 16.19 -7.61
N THR A 132 8.34 16.78 -7.70
CA THR A 132 7.79 17.27 -8.96
C THR A 132 8.68 18.39 -9.47
N ILE A 133 9.33 18.19 -10.61
CA ILE A 133 10.13 19.19 -11.31
C ILE A 133 9.47 19.53 -12.65
N PRO A 134 9.62 20.76 -13.16
CA PRO A 134 9.13 21.11 -14.49
C PRO A 134 9.71 20.19 -15.58
N ASP A 135 9.00 20.01 -16.70
CA ASP A 135 9.46 19.18 -17.81
C ASP A 135 10.83 19.60 -18.35
N SER A 136 11.13 20.90 -18.30
CA SER A 136 12.43 21.46 -18.70
C SER A 136 13.59 21.02 -17.80
N CYS A 137 13.31 20.49 -16.60
CA CYS A 137 14.30 20.02 -15.64
C CYS A 137 14.38 18.49 -15.58
N LEU A 138 13.56 17.76 -16.36
CA LEU A 138 13.65 16.30 -16.43
C LEU A 138 14.94 15.88 -17.17
N PRO A 139 15.63 14.83 -16.71
CA PRO A 139 16.75 14.26 -17.44
C PRO A 139 16.33 13.80 -18.85
N LEU A 140 17.26 13.87 -19.80
CA LEU A 140 17.05 13.38 -21.17
C LEU A 140 16.54 11.94 -21.17
N GLY A 141 15.36 11.73 -21.76
CA GLY A 141 14.72 10.42 -21.87
C GLY A 141 13.84 10.00 -20.68
N MET A 142 13.69 10.82 -19.64
CA MET A 142 12.75 10.56 -18.54
C MET A 142 11.42 11.28 -18.74
N SER A 143 10.32 10.58 -18.48
CA SER A 143 8.98 11.17 -18.38
C SER A 143 8.66 11.61 -16.93
N GLN A 144 7.60 12.41 -16.76
CA GLN A 144 7.09 12.75 -15.42
C GLN A 144 6.65 11.49 -14.65
N GLU A 145 6.08 10.50 -15.34
CA GLU A 145 5.62 9.25 -14.73
C GLU A 145 6.80 8.44 -14.17
N ASP A 146 7.90 8.35 -14.93
CA ASP A 146 9.13 7.68 -14.46
C ASP A 146 9.69 8.35 -13.20
N ASN A 147 9.58 9.68 -13.11
CA ASN A 147 10.02 10.44 -11.94
C ASN A 147 9.14 10.15 -10.71
N GLN A 148 7.83 9.92 -10.89
CA GLN A 148 6.89 9.58 -9.81
C GLN A 148 7.06 8.16 -9.25
N LEU A 149 7.71 7.26 -9.99
CA LEU A 149 7.97 5.88 -9.55
C LEU A 149 9.38 5.69 -8.99
N LYS A 150 10.24 6.71 -9.08
CA LYS A 150 11.62 6.65 -8.63
C LYS A 150 11.72 6.59 -7.10
N LEU A 151 12.58 5.70 -6.60
CA LEU A 151 12.98 5.67 -5.19
C LEU A 151 14.02 6.76 -4.91
N VAL A 152 13.74 7.61 -3.93
CA VAL A 152 14.63 8.69 -3.50
C VAL A 152 15.07 8.44 -2.06
N PRO A 153 16.39 8.43 -1.76
CA PRO A 153 16.86 8.29 -0.39
C PRO A 153 16.42 9.50 0.44
N VAL A 154 16.02 9.24 1.68
CA VAL A 154 15.56 10.25 2.64
C VAL A 154 16.56 10.33 3.78
N THR A 155 17.08 11.52 4.02
CA THR A 155 17.92 11.79 5.19
C THR A 155 17.04 11.85 6.44
N PRO A 156 17.35 11.09 7.51
CA PRO A 156 16.55 11.14 8.72
C PRO A 156 16.46 12.54 9.33
N GLY A 157 15.24 12.98 9.63
CA GLY A 157 14.95 14.34 10.07
C GLY A 157 13.73 14.42 10.98
N ARG A 158 13.55 15.58 11.65
CA ARG A 158 12.42 15.82 12.57
C ARG A 158 11.05 15.78 11.86
N ASP A 159 11.04 16.00 10.55
CA ASP A 159 9.87 15.90 9.68
C ASP A 159 9.33 14.47 9.55
N MET A 160 10.11 13.46 9.91
CA MET A 160 9.67 12.07 9.93
C MET A 160 8.77 11.71 11.11
N VAL A 161 8.70 12.55 12.12
CA VAL A 161 7.89 12.27 13.31
C VAL A 161 6.42 12.06 12.89
N HIS A 162 5.82 11.02 13.45
CA HIS A 162 4.48 10.51 13.16
C HIS A 162 4.27 9.88 11.79
N HIS A 163 5.27 9.81 10.91
CA HIS A 163 5.14 9.07 9.67
C HIS A 163 5.20 7.56 9.90
N LEU A 164 4.36 6.81 9.17
CA LEU A 164 4.53 5.37 9.05
C LEU A 164 5.70 5.06 8.10
N LEU A 165 6.42 4.00 8.43
CA LEU A 165 7.42 3.39 7.57
C LEU A 165 7.06 1.94 7.37
N SER A 166 7.11 1.49 6.12
CA SER A 166 7.05 0.07 5.82
C SER A 166 8.46 -0.53 5.88
N VAL A 167 8.57 -1.72 6.47
CA VAL A 167 9.82 -2.47 6.59
C VAL A 167 9.89 -3.43 5.41
N SER A 168 10.67 -3.10 4.39
CA SER A 168 10.81 -3.93 3.18
C SER A 168 11.56 -5.22 3.49
N THR A 169 11.16 -6.31 2.82
CA THR A 169 11.81 -7.62 2.94
C THR A 169 13.07 -7.78 2.10
N ALA A 170 13.48 -6.73 1.37
CA ALA A 170 14.67 -6.71 0.53
C ALA A 170 15.94 -7.11 1.30
N ASP A 171 16.80 -7.89 0.66
CA ASP A 171 18.07 -8.38 1.18
C ASP A 171 19.25 -7.49 0.77
N GLY A 172 19.13 -6.79 -0.36
CA GLY A 172 20.19 -5.94 -0.90
C GLY A 172 19.68 -4.64 -1.53
N PRO A 173 20.60 -3.68 -1.79
CA PRO A 173 20.26 -2.44 -2.50
C PRO A 173 19.98 -2.66 -3.98
N ASP A 174 20.41 -3.80 -4.54
CA ASP A 174 20.15 -4.19 -5.93
C ASP A 174 18.74 -4.78 -6.11
N ASP A 175 18.06 -5.11 -5.01
CA ASP A 175 16.67 -5.58 -5.07
C ASP A 175 15.73 -4.44 -5.46
N ASN A 176 14.68 -4.77 -6.20
CA ASN A 176 13.64 -3.82 -6.53
C ASN A 176 12.76 -3.52 -5.30
N ILE A 177 13.21 -2.61 -4.44
CA ILE A 177 12.56 -2.27 -3.16
C ILE A 177 11.09 -1.86 -3.37
N SER A 178 10.73 -1.23 -4.50
CA SER A 178 9.36 -0.77 -4.77
C SER A 178 8.38 -1.93 -5.06
N GLU A 179 8.88 -3.10 -5.46
CA GLU A 179 8.09 -4.31 -5.75
C GLU A 179 8.27 -5.41 -4.70
N THR A 180 9.15 -5.19 -3.73
CA THR A 180 9.44 -6.13 -2.66
C THR A 180 8.35 -6.08 -1.60
N SER A 181 8.00 -7.25 -1.06
CA SER A 181 7.01 -7.35 0.02
C SER A 181 7.49 -6.68 1.29
N VAL A 182 6.56 -6.37 2.19
CA VAL A 182 6.86 -5.74 3.48
C VAL A 182 6.69 -6.75 4.61
N ALA A 183 7.60 -6.73 5.58
CA ALA A 183 7.51 -7.52 6.80
C ALA A 183 6.47 -6.93 7.77
N GLY A 184 6.23 -5.63 7.69
CA GLY A 184 5.27 -4.91 8.50
C GLY A 184 5.51 -3.41 8.44
N PHE A 185 4.85 -2.69 9.35
CA PHE A 185 4.90 -1.25 9.48
C PHE A 185 5.34 -0.85 10.90
N ILE A 186 6.05 0.27 10.97
CA ILE A 186 6.46 0.96 12.19
C ILE A 186 6.08 2.44 12.08
N VAL A 187 5.99 3.16 13.20
CA VAL A 187 5.77 4.61 13.20
C VAL A 187 6.85 5.30 14.01
N VAL A 188 7.35 6.43 13.50
CA VAL A 188 8.34 7.24 14.24
C VAL A 188 7.59 8.07 15.27
N THR A 189 7.94 7.93 16.54
CA THR A 189 7.37 8.71 17.64
C THR A 189 8.26 9.87 18.06
N GLY A 190 9.56 9.80 17.76
CA GLY A 190 10.52 10.85 18.06
C GLY A 190 11.81 10.72 17.26
N VAL A 191 12.54 11.82 17.10
CA VAL A 191 13.81 11.88 16.38
C VAL A 191 14.80 12.69 17.20
N ASP A 192 15.95 12.09 17.50
CA ASP A 192 17.06 12.71 18.21
C ASP A 192 18.27 12.84 17.26
N LEU A 193 18.52 14.07 16.84
CA LEU A 193 19.61 14.39 15.90
C LEU A 193 20.98 14.38 16.56
N GLU A 194 21.08 14.58 17.88
CA GLU A 194 22.37 14.56 18.58
C GLU A 194 22.85 13.12 18.75
N ARG A 195 21.94 12.23 19.15
CA ARG A 195 22.22 10.79 19.28
C ARG A 195 22.15 10.03 17.95
N GLN A 196 21.67 10.68 16.87
CA GLN A 196 21.47 10.08 15.54
C GLN A 196 20.58 8.83 15.60
N VAL A 197 19.47 8.92 16.35
CA VAL A 197 18.48 7.85 16.51
C VAL A 197 17.06 8.38 16.29
N PHE A 198 16.17 7.51 15.86
CA PHE A 198 14.73 7.75 15.92
C PHE A 198 14.07 6.69 16.82
N THR A 199 13.12 7.11 17.63
CA THR A 199 12.30 6.22 18.47
C THR A 199 11.12 5.76 17.63
N VAL A 200 10.89 4.45 17.56
CA VAL A 200 9.77 3.85 16.82
C VAL A 200 8.81 3.15 17.75
N LEU A 201 7.54 3.12 17.36
CA LEU A 201 6.57 2.12 17.82
C LEU A 201 6.52 0.99 16.78
N SER A 202 6.69 -0.24 17.26
CA SER A 202 6.77 -1.45 16.44
C SER A 202 5.86 -2.54 17.02
N PRO A 203 5.16 -3.34 16.19
CA PRO A 203 4.38 -4.48 16.67
C PRO A 203 5.26 -5.61 17.22
N ALA A 204 6.56 -5.63 16.88
CA ALA A 204 7.53 -6.64 17.29
C ALA A 204 8.71 -5.99 18.05
N PRO A 205 9.36 -6.71 18.98
CA PRO A 205 10.52 -6.20 19.70
C PRO A 205 11.72 -6.01 18.79
N ARG A 206 12.74 -5.28 19.28
CA ARG A 206 14.02 -5.10 18.60
C ARG A 206 14.76 -6.45 18.40
N PRO A 207 15.64 -6.58 17.39
CA PRO A 207 15.92 -5.60 16.33
C PRO A 207 14.83 -5.57 15.25
N LEU A 208 14.86 -4.54 14.39
CA LEU A 208 14.04 -4.56 13.18
C LEU A 208 14.42 -5.78 12.31
N PRO A 209 13.45 -6.45 11.67
CA PRO A 209 13.72 -7.66 10.89
C PRO A 209 14.57 -7.40 9.64
N LYS A 210 14.49 -6.17 9.10
CA LYS A 210 15.20 -5.69 7.92
C LYS A 210 15.56 -4.21 8.08
N ASN A 211 16.48 -3.73 7.26
CA ASN A 211 17.05 -2.39 7.32
C ASN A 211 16.58 -1.44 6.20
N PHE A 212 15.81 -1.91 5.23
CA PHE A 212 15.24 -1.08 4.17
C PHE A 212 13.85 -0.59 4.55
N LEU A 213 13.70 0.73 4.66
CA LEU A 213 12.46 1.38 5.08
C LEU A 213 11.91 2.27 3.97
N LEU A 214 10.59 2.24 3.75
CA LEU A 214 9.91 3.20 2.89
C LEU A 214 9.03 4.13 3.73
N ILE A 215 9.30 5.43 3.70
CA ILE A 215 8.48 6.43 4.37
C ILE A 215 7.18 6.67 3.61
N MET A 216 6.06 6.68 4.33
CA MET A 216 4.72 6.88 3.78
C MET A 216 4.22 8.29 4.11
N ASP A 217 3.36 8.88 3.27
CA ASP A 217 2.70 10.14 3.61
C ASP A 217 1.57 9.98 4.65
N ILE A 218 1.28 8.74 5.06
CA ILE A 218 0.34 8.42 6.13
C ILE A 218 1.00 8.73 7.48
N ARG A 219 0.28 9.48 8.30
CA ARG A 219 0.71 9.84 9.66
C ARG A 219 -0.17 9.20 10.71
N PHE A 220 0.44 8.85 11.83
CA PHE A 220 -0.24 8.35 13.01
C PHE A 220 0.40 8.93 14.28
N MET A 221 -0.44 9.55 15.11
CA MET A 221 -0.04 10.03 16.43
C MET A 221 -0.62 9.09 17.47
N ASP A 222 0.27 8.45 18.22
CA ASP A 222 -0.10 7.63 19.35
C ASP A 222 -0.51 8.54 20.52
N LEU A 223 -1.79 8.92 20.54
CA LEU A 223 -2.39 9.63 21.66
C LEU A 223 -2.71 8.59 22.74
N LYS A 224 -1.82 8.49 23.74
CA LYS A 224 -2.11 7.78 24.99
C LYS A 224 -3.21 8.46 25.78
#